data_AF-A0A7R9FJT8-F1
#
_entry.id   AF-A0A7R9FJT8-F1
#
_cell.length_a   1.000
_cell.length_b   1.000
_cell.length_c   1.000
_cell.angle_alpha   90.00
_cell.angle_beta   90.00
_cell.angle_gamma   90.00
#
_symmetry.space_group_name_H-M   'P 1'
#
loop_
_entity.id
_entity.type
_entity.pdbx_description
1 polymer ?
#
loop_
_entity_poly.entity_id
_entity_poly.type
_entity_poly.pdbx_seq_one_letter_code
_entity_poly.pdbx_strand_id
1 'polypeptide(L)'
;MARLQPDTPACRTHNYTITRSLHRRRPWFPELERQPRLVLGEPNNLAPWPRDQQRPPIQLFGVEGRYACALYSAASKLKQLDVVEKDLVKLQGILKTDLRLQEFIRNPILKRSLKVTAIKQVAAKLS
;
A
#
# COMPACT_ATOMS: atom_id res chain seq x y z
N MET A 1 36.14 34.44 26.92
CA MET A 1 35.25 35.29 26.10
C MET A 1 35.52 34.96 24.62
N ALA A 2 34.70 34.11 24.00
CA ALA A 2 34.82 33.80 22.57
C ALA A 2 33.94 34.79 21.79
N ARG A 3 34.58 35.72 21.06
CA ARG A 3 33.89 36.67 20.18
C ARG A 3 33.65 36.06 18.81
N LEU A 4 32.44 36.30 18.33
CA LEU A 4 31.87 36.06 17.00
C LEU A 4 32.79 36.58 15.89
N GLN A 5 32.92 35.83 14.79
CA GLN A 5 33.54 36.33 13.56
C GLN A 5 32.50 36.95 12.62
N PRO A 6 32.84 38.06 11.92
CA PRO A 6 31.91 38.85 11.12
C PRO A 6 32.07 38.70 9.59
N ASP A 7 31.00 39.05 8.88
CA ASP A 7 30.86 39.80 7.62
C ASP A 7 31.70 39.47 6.36
N THR A 8 30.94 39.12 5.31
CA THR A 8 31.16 39.26 3.85
C THR A 8 31.77 40.62 3.43
N PRO A 9 32.51 40.74 2.29
CA PRO A 9 31.84 41.03 1.00
C PRO A 9 32.53 40.61 -0.32
N ALA A 10 31.65 40.37 -1.30
CA ALA A 10 31.69 40.56 -2.76
C ALA A 10 33.01 40.88 -3.49
N CYS A 11 33.23 40.16 -4.61
CA CYS A 11 33.68 40.76 -5.88
C CYS A 11 32.97 40.08 -7.05
N ARG A 12 32.11 40.84 -7.72
CA ARG A 12 31.39 40.52 -8.95
C ARG A 12 32.02 41.32 -10.07
N THR A 13 32.71 40.68 -11.02
CA THR A 13 32.93 41.26 -12.36
C THR A 13 33.42 40.23 -13.39
N HIS A 14 32.65 40.14 -14.49
CA HIS A 14 32.94 39.71 -15.87
C HIS A 14 33.32 38.22 -16.07
N ASN A 15 32.43 37.39 -16.65
CA ASN A 15 32.17 37.21 -18.10
C ASN A 15 33.50 36.93 -18.84
N TYR A 16 33.72 35.89 -19.64
CA TYR A 16 33.00 35.50 -20.86
C TYR A 16 33.45 34.10 -21.31
N THR A 17 32.48 33.28 -21.73
CA THR A 17 32.54 32.20 -22.74
C THR A 17 33.72 31.22 -22.76
N ILE A 18 33.45 29.94 -22.49
CA ILE A 18 33.68 28.80 -23.42
C ILE A 18 32.69 27.68 -23.04
N THR A 19 31.74 27.43 -23.93
CA THR A 19 30.84 26.28 -23.98
C THR A 19 31.56 25.07 -24.55
N ARG A 20 31.76 24.00 -23.77
CA ARG A 20 31.70 22.61 -24.27
C ARG A 20 31.90 21.58 -23.16
N SER A 21 31.02 20.56 -23.17
CA SER A 21 31.20 19.22 -22.59
C SER A 21 31.54 19.16 -21.10
N LEU A 22 30.77 18.58 -20.17
CA LEU A 22 30.00 17.35 -20.22
C LEU A 22 28.81 17.47 -19.24
N HIS A 23 27.59 17.58 -19.75
CA HIS A 23 26.40 17.20 -18.99
C HIS A 23 26.19 15.67 -19.09
N ARG A 24 27.11 14.89 -18.51
CA ARG A 24 26.75 13.57 -17.97
C ARG A 24 26.62 13.71 -16.47
N ARG A 25 25.50 14.30 -16.04
CA ARG A 25 25.00 14.01 -14.70
C ARG A 25 24.67 12.52 -14.69
N ARG A 26 25.27 11.82 -13.74
CA ARG A 26 25.06 10.40 -13.47
C ARG A 26 23.55 10.11 -13.47
N PRO A 27 23.06 9.12 -14.23
CA PRO A 27 21.69 8.67 -14.06
C PRO A 27 21.57 8.09 -12.65
N TRP A 28 20.92 8.80 -11.75
CA TRP A 28 20.45 8.26 -10.49
C TRP A 28 19.18 7.47 -10.80
N PHE A 29 19.31 6.23 -11.28
CA PHE A 29 18.27 5.20 -11.14
C PHE A 29 18.90 3.86 -11.55
N PRO A 30 19.28 3.00 -10.58
CA PRO A 30 19.66 1.63 -10.87
C PRO A 30 18.40 0.88 -11.32
N GLU A 31 18.35 0.52 -12.60
CA GLU A 31 17.98 -0.78 -13.18
C GLU A 31 17.16 -1.77 -12.33
N LEU A 32 16.07 -1.31 -11.72
CA LEU A 32 15.06 -2.17 -11.10
C LEU A 32 14.04 -2.58 -12.17
N GLU A 33 14.35 -3.72 -12.77
CA GLU A 33 13.44 -4.73 -13.31
C GLU A 33 12.08 -4.24 -13.82
N ARG A 34 11.97 -4.24 -15.17
CA ARG A 34 10.79 -4.65 -15.95
C ARG A 34 9.43 -4.54 -15.23
N GLN A 35 8.85 -3.36 -15.22
CA GLN A 35 7.38 -3.28 -15.30
C GLN A 35 7.01 -3.35 -16.79
N PRO A 36 6.32 -4.39 -17.28
CA PRO A 36 5.79 -4.33 -18.63
C PRO A 36 4.79 -3.18 -18.68
N ARG A 37 5.15 -2.17 -19.47
CA ARG A 37 4.29 -1.09 -19.95
C ARG A 37 2.92 -1.68 -20.27
N LEU A 38 1.87 -1.21 -19.58
CA LEU A 38 0.48 -1.59 -19.86
C LEU A 38 0.19 -1.30 -21.33
N VAL A 39 0.21 -2.36 -22.15
CA VAL A 39 -0.25 -2.33 -23.53
C VAL A 39 -1.78 -2.30 -23.46
N LEU A 40 -2.37 -1.21 -23.91
CA LEU A 40 -3.82 -1.08 -24.07
C LEU A 40 -4.27 -2.03 -25.19
N GLY A 41 -5.06 -3.05 -24.83
CA GLY A 41 -5.90 -3.82 -25.75
C GLY A 41 -5.41 -5.22 -26.10
N GLU A 42 -5.81 -6.22 -25.32
CA GLU A 42 -5.82 -7.66 -25.70
C GLU A 42 -7.13 -8.26 -25.15
N PRO A 43 -8.16 -8.53 -25.98
CA PRO A 43 -9.51 -8.83 -25.49
C PRO A 43 -9.77 -10.30 -25.10
N ASN A 44 -8.78 -11.19 -25.00
CA ASN A 44 -9.10 -12.60 -24.67
C ASN A 44 -8.03 -13.42 -23.93
N ASN A 45 -7.14 -12.77 -23.17
CA ASN A 45 -6.18 -13.49 -22.33
C ASN A 45 -6.44 -13.16 -20.85
N LEU A 46 -7.16 -14.07 -20.18
CA LEU A 46 -7.26 -14.11 -18.73
C LEU A 46 -5.82 -14.13 -18.18
N ALA A 47 -5.38 -13.02 -17.59
CA ALA A 47 -4.04 -12.93 -17.02
C ALA A 47 -3.77 -14.19 -16.15
N PRO A 48 -2.70 -14.95 -16.40
CA PRO A 48 -2.39 -16.09 -15.57
C PRO A 48 -2.13 -15.59 -14.15
N TRP A 49 -2.87 -16.13 -13.19
CA TRP A 49 -2.65 -15.87 -11.78
C TRP A 49 -1.15 -16.05 -11.46
N PRO A 50 -0.54 -15.17 -10.65
CA PRO A 50 0.83 -15.37 -10.20
C PRO A 50 0.95 -16.80 -9.68
N ARG A 51 1.87 -17.60 -10.23
CA ARG A 51 1.94 -19.07 -10.03
C ARG A 51 2.12 -19.51 -8.57
N ASP A 52 2.35 -18.53 -7.69
CA ASP A 52 2.58 -18.71 -6.26
C ASP A 52 1.33 -18.43 -5.41
N GLN A 53 0.20 -18.01 -5.99
CA GLN A 53 -1.08 -17.96 -5.29
C GLN A 53 -1.79 -19.31 -5.42
N GLN A 54 -1.88 -20.03 -4.30
CA GLN A 54 -2.72 -21.22 -4.22
C GLN A 54 -4.15 -20.83 -4.57
N ARG A 55 -4.67 -21.43 -5.64
CA ARG A 55 -6.05 -21.24 -6.08
C ARG A 55 -6.98 -21.71 -4.95
N PRO A 56 -7.92 -20.88 -4.48
CA PRO A 56 -8.92 -21.32 -3.53
C PRO A 56 -9.71 -22.48 -4.17
N PRO A 57 -10.10 -23.50 -3.39
CA PRO A 57 -10.77 -24.69 -3.91
C PRO A 57 -12.10 -24.36 -4.59
N ILE A 58 -12.74 -23.28 -4.18
CA ILE A 58 -13.96 -22.74 -4.78
C ILE A 58 -13.66 -21.32 -5.25
N GLN A 59 -13.99 -21.04 -6.50
CA GLN A 59 -13.82 -19.71 -7.08
C GLN A 59 -15.00 -18.83 -6.66
N LEU A 60 -14.74 -17.80 -5.86
CA LEU A 60 -15.74 -16.80 -5.48
C LEU A 60 -15.62 -15.58 -6.40
N PHE A 61 -16.76 -15.05 -6.85
CA PHE A 61 -16.82 -13.93 -7.77
C PHE A 61 -17.25 -12.62 -7.07
N GLY A 62 -17.08 -11.49 -7.76
CA GLY A 62 -17.42 -10.18 -7.22
C GLY A 62 -16.35 -9.57 -6.30
N VAL A 63 -16.68 -8.43 -5.69
CA VAL A 63 -15.77 -7.69 -4.81
C VAL A 63 -15.50 -8.47 -3.52
N GLU A 64 -16.56 -9.01 -2.92
CA GLU A 64 -16.50 -9.82 -1.69
C GLU A 64 -15.70 -11.10 -1.91
N GLY A 65 -15.95 -11.80 -3.03
CA GLY A 65 -15.22 -13.01 -3.39
C GLY A 65 -13.72 -12.77 -3.56
N ARG A 66 -13.31 -11.65 -4.16
CA ARG A 66 -11.89 -11.28 -4.29
C ARG A 66 -11.22 -11.09 -2.93
N TYR A 67 -11.88 -10.45 -1.97
CA TYR A 67 -11.35 -10.29 -0.62
C TYR A 67 -11.23 -11.64 0.11
N ALA A 68 -12.27 -12.48 0.04
CA ALA A 68 -12.27 -13.81 0.66
C ALA A 68 -11.17 -14.71 0.07
N CYS A 69 -11.06 -14.79 -1.26
CA CYS A 69 -10.02 -15.55 -1.94
C CYS A 69 -8.61 -15.05 -1.59
N ALA A 70 -8.39 -13.73 -1.58
CA ALA A 70 -7.08 -13.16 -1.23
C ALA A 70 -6.65 -13.50 0.21
N LEU A 71 -7.60 -13.43 1.15
CA LEU A 71 -7.37 -13.75 2.55
C LEU A 71 -7.08 -15.24 2.75
N TYR A 72 -7.84 -16.13 2.10
CA TYR A 72 -7.57 -17.58 2.12
C TYR A 72 -6.19 -17.91 1.54
N SER A 73 -5.84 -17.33 0.39
CA SER A 73 -4.53 -17.57 -0.25
C SER A 73 -3.38 -17.06 0.63
N ALA A 74 -3.54 -15.96 1.38
CA ALA A 74 -2.54 -15.48 2.32
C ALA A 74 -2.43 -16.38 3.57
N ALA A 75 -3.57 -16.75 4.17
CA ALA A 75 -3.61 -17.60 5.36
C ALA A 75 -3.06 -19.01 5.09
N SER A 76 -3.33 -19.57 3.91
CA SER A 76 -2.83 -20.88 3.51
C SER A 76 -1.30 -20.90 3.35
N LYS A 77 -0.71 -19.82 2.79
CA LYS A 77 0.76 -19.67 2.72
C LYS A 77 1.40 -19.64 4.10
N LEU A 78 0.74 -18.99 5.06
CA LEU A 78 1.21 -18.86 6.44
C LEU A 78 0.79 -20.04 7.33
N LYS A 79 -0.04 -20.97 6.83
CA LYS A 79 -0.64 -22.09 7.58
C LYS A 79 -1.40 -21.68 8.85
N GLN A 80 -2.08 -20.52 8.81
CA GLN A 80 -2.80 -19.95 9.96
C GLN A 80 -4.33 -19.96 9.78
N LEU A 81 -4.86 -20.98 9.08
CA LEU A 81 -6.29 -21.07 8.75
C LEU A 81 -7.19 -21.08 9.99
N ASP A 82 -6.83 -21.85 11.02
CA ASP A 82 -7.64 -21.98 12.25
C ASP A 82 -7.73 -20.67 13.04
N VAL A 83 -6.68 -19.85 13.02
CA VAL A 83 -6.65 -18.56 13.72
C VAL A 83 -7.58 -17.57 13.03
N VAL A 84 -7.44 -17.49 11.70
CA VAL A 84 -8.23 -16.60 10.86
C VAL A 84 -9.73 -16.92 10.93
N GLU A 85 -10.10 -18.19 10.96
CA GLU A 85 -11.50 -18.61 11.12
C GLU A 85 -12.09 -18.11 12.45
N LYS A 86 -11.37 -18.33 13.57
CA LYS A 86 -11.81 -17.88 14.90
C LYS A 86 -12.00 -16.37 14.96
N ASP A 87 -11.11 -15.61 14.34
CA ASP A 87 -11.18 -14.15 14.33
C ASP A 87 -12.37 -13.65 13.53
N LEU A 88 -12.69 -14.27 12.38
CA LEU A 88 -13.88 -13.92 11.59
C LEU A 88 -15.18 -14.21 12.34
N VAL A 89 -15.26 -15.32 13.09
CA VAL A 89 -16.42 -15.65 13.92
C VAL A 89 -16.62 -14.64 15.05
N LYS A 90 -15.54 -14.28 15.76
CA LYS A 90 -15.57 -13.25 16.81
C LYS A 90 -15.99 -11.89 16.26
N LEU A 91 -15.41 -11.48 15.13
CA LEU A 91 -15.76 -10.23 14.44
C LEU A 91 -17.24 -10.18 14.06
N GLN A 92 -17.78 -11.29 13.53
CA GLN A 92 -19.20 -11.37 13.20
C GLN A 92 -20.08 -11.24 14.45
N GLY A 93 -19.67 -11.82 15.57
CA GLY A 93 -20.36 -11.67 16.86
C GLY A 93 -20.44 -10.21 17.31
N ILE A 94 -19.30 -9.53 17.34
CA ILE A 94 -19.20 -8.13 17.80
C ILE A 94 -20.00 -7.16 16.92
N LEU A 95 -19.98 -7.38 15.61
CA LEU A 95 -20.78 -6.56 14.68
C LEU A 95 -22.29 -6.71 14.89
N LYS A 96 -22.74 -7.82 15.49
CA LYS A 96 -24.15 -8.03 15.85
C LYS A 96 -24.50 -7.46 17.23
N THR A 97 -23.57 -7.51 18.19
CA THR A 97 -23.80 -6.97 19.54
C THR A 97 -23.74 -5.45 19.57
N ASP A 98 -22.76 -4.87 18.88
CA ASP A 98 -22.43 -3.44 19.00
C ASP A 98 -23.03 -2.64 17.84
N LEU A 99 -24.28 -2.18 18.02
CA LEU A 99 -25.00 -1.37 17.03
C LEU A 99 -24.24 -0.08 16.66
N ARG A 100 -23.52 0.51 17.61
CA ARG A 100 -22.71 1.73 17.40
C ARG A 100 -21.55 1.48 16.43
N LEU A 101 -20.93 0.30 16.49
CA LEU A 101 -19.85 -0.07 15.59
C LEU A 101 -20.38 -0.32 14.17
N GLN A 102 -21.55 -0.93 14.05
CA GLN A 102 -22.21 -1.16 12.76
C GLN A 102 -22.57 0.16 12.07
N GLU A 103 -23.12 1.12 12.80
CA GLU A 103 -23.44 2.46 12.30
C GLU A 103 -22.17 3.21 11.86
N PHE A 104 -21.10 3.12 12.64
CA PHE A 104 -19.80 3.72 12.30
C PHE A 104 -19.23 3.21 10.97
N ILE A 105 -19.35 1.90 10.70
CA ILE A 105 -18.88 1.31 9.44
C ILE A 105 -19.71 1.81 8.27
N ARG A 106 -21.05 1.79 8.40
CA ARG A 106 -22.00 2.18 7.36
C ARG A 106 -21.96 3.68 7.02
N ASN A 107 -21.63 4.53 7.98
CA ASN A 107 -21.67 5.98 7.80
C ASN A 107 -20.61 6.48 6.78
N PRO A 108 -20.99 7.04 5.62
CA PRO A 108 -20.04 7.51 4.61
C PRO A 108 -19.43 8.89 4.92
N ILE A 109 -19.95 9.63 5.91
CA ILE A 109 -19.53 11.00 6.25
C ILE A 109 -18.18 11.00 6.99
N LEU A 110 -17.87 9.92 7.71
CA LEU A 110 -16.67 9.82 8.53
C LEU A 110 -15.42 9.66 7.65
N LYS A 111 -14.40 10.49 7.95
CA LYS A 111 -13.12 10.48 7.23
C LYS A 111 -12.47 9.08 7.28
N ARG A 112 -11.93 8.64 6.14
CA ARG A 112 -11.26 7.34 6.00
C ARG A 112 -10.12 7.15 7.01
N SER A 113 -9.34 8.19 7.28
CA SER A 113 -8.23 8.14 8.25
C SER A 113 -8.71 7.75 9.65
N LEU A 114 -9.81 8.33 10.11
CA LEU A 114 -10.40 8.02 11.42
C LEU A 114 -10.93 6.59 11.46
N LYS A 115 -11.57 6.11 10.38
CA LYS A 115 -12.03 4.72 10.29
C LYS A 115 -10.87 3.73 10.38
N VAL A 116 -9.76 3.99 9.69
CA VAL A 116 -8.58 3.12 9.74
C VAL A 116 -8.01 3.04 11.15
N THR A 117 -7.88 4.16 11.85
CA THR A 117 -7.37 4.18 13.24
C THR A 117 -8.32 3.44 14.19
N ALA A 118 -9.63 3.68 14.09
CA ALA A 118 -10.62 3.01 14.92
C ALA A 118 -10.62 1.49 14.70
N ILE A 119 -10.59 1.03 13.45
CA ILE A 119 -10.56 -0.40 13.12
C ILE A 119 -9.27 -1.04 13.64
N LYS A 120 -8.12 -0.36 13.56
CA LYS A 120 -6.87 -0.86 14.15
C LYS A 120 -6.98 -1.03 15.66
N GLN A 121 -7.61 -0.08 16.36
CA GLN A 121 -7.84 -0.19 17.80
C GLN A 121 -8.78 -1.32 18.17
N VAL A 122 -9.83 -1.56 17.36
CA VAL A 122 -10.73 -2.70 17.55
C VAL A 122 -9.97 -4.00 17.33
N ALA A 123 -9.21 -4.13 16.24
CA ALA A 123 -8.42 -5.31 15.94
C ALA A 123 -7.42 -5.65 17.07
N ALA A 124 -6.78 -4.65 17.66
CA ALA A 124 -5.87 -4.84 18.79
C ALA A 124 -6.55 -5.41 20.06
N LYS A 125 -7.88 -5.27 20.20
CA LYS A 125 -8.65 -5.83 21.32
C LYS A 125 -9.11 -7.28 21.06
N LEU A 126 -9.01 -7.76 19.82
CA LEU A 126 -9.47 -9.10 19.40
C LEU A 126 -8.35 -10.13 19.39
N SER A 127 -7.11 -9.64 19.28
CA SER A 127 -5.89 -10.44 19.29
C SER A 127 -5.49 -10.89 20.69
#